data_AF-A0A1G0REE4-F1
#
_entry.id   AF-A0A1G0REE4-F1
#
_cell.length_a   1.000
_cell.length_b   1.000
_cell.length_c   1.000
_cell.angle_alpha   90.00
_cell.angle_beta   90.00
_cell.angle_gamma   90.00
#
_symmetry.space_group_name_H-M   'P 1'
#
loop_
_entity.id
_entity.type
_entity.pdbx_description
1 polymer ?
#
loop_
_entity_poly.entity_id
_entity_poly.type
_entity_poly.pdbx_seq_one_letter_code
_entity_poly.pdbx_strand_id
1 'polypeptide(L)'
;MLKGSIILCGFLGITEATILIFLNKVINYEFCISISNFFGIIIFLLFLNVIIIYISKKLKSKQTFNNGTRVILKNDKLPDMVISKYNFWNNKVLCVWSVDREIKEKWFNQDVLREYKLVIPTARSSKTDRFKGYFSL
;
A
#
# COMPACT_ATOMS: atom_id res chain seq x y z
N MET A 1 -27.98 -79.54 19.09
CA MET A 1 -28.08 -78.34 18.22
C MET A 1 -27.58 -77.04 18.87
N LEU A 2 -27.22 -76.99 20.17
CA LEU A 2 -26.76 -75.74 20.82
C LEU A 2 -25.34 -75.25 20.45
N LYS A 3 -24.42 -76.15 20.05
CA LYS A 3 -23.00 -75.78 19.83
C LYS A 3 -22.79 -74.85 18.61
N GLY A 4 -23.65 -74.91 17.60
CA GLY A 4 -23.54 -74.06 16.40
C GLY A 4 -23.95 -72.60 16.65
N SER A 5 -24.95 -72.35 17.51
CA SER A 5 -25.45 -71.01 17.80
C SER A 5 -24.48 -70.16 18.63
N ILE A 6 -23.70 -70.79 19.52
CA ILE A 6 -22.70 -70.08 20.34
C ILE A 6 -21.52 -69.62 19.50
N ILE A 7 -21.07 -70.46 18.55
CA ILE A 7 -19.97 -70.12 17.63
C ILE A 7 -20.41 -68.99 16.68
N LEU A 8 -21.65 -69.03 16.20
CA LEU A 8 -22.21 -67.99 15.33
C LEU A 8 -22.35 -66.65 16.06
N CYS A 9 -22.86 -66.63 17.30
CA CYS A 9 -22.93 -65.40 18.11
C CYS A 9 -21.55 -64.84 18.46
N GLY A 10 -20.57 -65.71 18.76
CA GLY A 10 -19.19 -65.27 19.02
C GLY A 10 -18.54 -64.62 17.80
N PHE A 11 -18.77 -65.16 16.60
CA PHE A 11 -18.32 -64.55 15.35
C PHE A 11 -18.98 -63.19 15.12
N LEU A 12 -20.32 -63.11 15.22
CA LEU A 12 -21.08 -61.87 15.07
C LEU A 12 -20.56 -60.76 16.00
N GLY A 13 -20.37 -61.04 17.28
CA GLY A 13 -19.87 -60.06 18.26
C GLY A 13 -18.44 -59.57 17.98
N ILE A 14 -17.56 -60.44 17.47
CA ILE A 14 -16.21 -60.02 17.06
C ILE A 14 -16.30 -59.10 15.84
N THR A 15 -17.10 -59.46 14.82
CA THR A 15 -17.30 -58.61 13.63
C THR A 15 -17.81 -57.23 14.00
N GLU A 16 -18.84 -57.13 14.83
CA GLU A 16 -19.40 -55.85 15.30
C GLU A 16 -18.36 -54.99 16.01
N ALA A 17 -17.54 -55.59 16.88
CA ALA A 17 -16.46 -54.88 17.57
C ALA A 17 -15.39 -54.35 16.60
N THR A 18 -14.96 -55.16 15.61
CA THR A 18 -14.02 -54.68 14.57
C THR A 18 -14.59 -53.55 13.73
N ILE A 19 -15.87 -53.62 13.36
CA ILE A 19 -16.55 -52.57 12.59
C ILE A 19 -16.60 -51.26 13.39
N LEU A 20 -16.93 -51.33 14.68
CA LEU A 20 -16.94 -50.17 15.57
C LEU A 20 -15.56 -49.52 15.72
N ILE A 21 -14.50 -50.32 15.89
CA ILE A 21 -13.12 -49.81 15.97
C ILE A 21 -12.72 -49.13 14.66
N PHE A 22 -13.05 -49.73 13.52
CA PHE A 22 -12.73 -49.17 12.20
C PHE A 22 -13.48 -47.85 11.97
N LEU A 23 -14.79 -47.81 12.26
CA LEU A 23 -15.60 -46.59 12.15
C LEU A 23 -15.06 -45.47 13.05
N ASN A 24 -14.71 -45.77 14.29
CA ASN A 24 -14.15 -44.78 15.21
C ASN A 24 -12.80 -44.23 14.72
N LYS A 25 -11.98 -45.08 14.08
CA LYS A 25 -10.71 -44.65 13.49
C LYS A 25 -10.92 -43.75 12.27
N VAL A 26 -11.90 -44.05 11.41
CA VAL A 26 -12.26 -43.23 10.25
C VAL A 26 -12.80 -41.87 10.69
N ILE A 27 -13.71 -41.83 11.66
CA ILE A 27 -14.29 -40.59 12.18
C ILE A 27 -13.21 -39.70 12.80
N ASN A 28 -12.31 -40.27 13.60
CA ASN A 28 -11.19 -39.51 14.18
C ASN A 28 -10.25 -38.95 13.10
N TYR A 29 -10.01 -39.69 12.02
CA TYR A 29 -9.16 -39.22 10.92
C TYR A 29 -9.80 -38.05 10.15
N GLU A 30 -11.08 -38.15 9.80
CA GLU A 30 -11.85 -37.07 9.16
C GLU A 30 -11.92 -35.82 10.05
N PHE A 31 -12.06 -36.01 11.36
CA PHE A 31 -12.05 -34.92 12.34
C PHE A 31 -10.68 -34.22 12.40
N CYS A 32 -9.59 -34.98 12.42
CA CYS A 32 -8.22 -34.43 12.38
C CYS A 32 -7.95 -33.65 11.09
N ILE A 33 -8.38 -34.15 9.93
CA ILE A 33 -8.24 -33.43 8.65
C ILE A 33 -9.03 -32.13 8.69
N SER A 34 -10.28 -32.17 9.18
CA SER A 34 -11.14 -31.01 9.27
C SER A 34 -10.54 -29.91 10.16
N ILE A 35 -9.98 -30.29 11.31
CA ILE A 35 -9.24 -29.38 12.20
C ILE A 35 -8.01 -28.80 11.50
N SER A 36 -7.20 -29.65 10.85
CA SER A 36 -6.01 -29.20 10.13
C SER A 36 -6.35 -28.19 9.03
N ASN A 37 -7.42 -28.43 8.27
CA ASN A 37 -7.89 -27.52 7.24
C ASN A 37 -8.36 -26.18 7.83
N PHE A 38 -9.07 -26.22 8.97
CA PHE A 38 -9.50 -25.01 9.66
C PHE A 38 -8.32 -24.14 10.11
N PHE A 39 -7.28 -24.74 10.70
CA PHE A 39 -6.05 -24.03 11.04
C PHE A 39 -5.33 -23.48 9.81
N GLY A 40 -5.29 -24.24 8.70
CA GLY A 40 -4.74 -23.79 7.44
C GLY A 40 -5.42 -22.52 6.90
N ILE A 41 -6.76 -22.47 6.96
CA ILE A 41 -7.55 -21.29 6.56
C ILE A 41 -7.21 -20.09 7.45
N ILE A 42 -7.13 -20.28 8.78
CA ILE A 42 -6.77 -19.20 9.71
C ILE A 42 -5.39 -18.63 9.39
N ILE A 43 -4.39 -19.49 9.18
CA ILE A 43 -3.02 -19.06 8.86
C ILE A 43 -2.99 -18.30 7.53
N PHE A 44 -3.72 -18.77 6.52
CA PHE A 44 -3.83 -18.10 5.23
C PHE A 44 -4.45 -16.70 5.36
N LEU A 45 -5.52 -16.55 6.15
CA LEU A 45 -6.15 -15.25 6.42
C LEU A 45 -5.21 -14.29 7.17
N LEU A 46 -4.40 -14.80 8.10
CA LEU A 46 -3.38 -13.99 8.78
C LEU A 46 -2.30 -13.53 7.81
N PHE A 47 -1.83 -14.42 6.93
CA PHE A 47 -0.83 -14.09 5.92
C PHE A 47 -1.33 -13.03 4.93
N LEU A 48 -2.58 -13.15 4.47
CA LEU A 48 -3.22 -12.12 3.64
C LEU A 48 -3.30 -10.77 4.34
N ASN A 49 -3.65 -10.74 5.63
CA ASN A 49 -3.67 -9.48 6.40
C ASN A 49 -2.31 -8.80 6.43
N VAL A 50 -1.23 -9.56 6.65
CA VAL A 50 0.15 -9.01 6.63
C VAL A 50 0.48 -8.41 5.27
N ILE A 51 0.14 -9.10 4.17
CA ILE A 51 0.35 -8.59 2.80
C ILE A 51 -0.41 -7.30 2.57
N ILE A 52 -1.69 -7.24 2.95
CA ILE A 52 -2.53 -6.04 2.77
C ILE A 52 -1.92 -4.87 3.55
N ILE A 53 -1.50 -5.08 4.81
CA ILE A 53 -0.86 -4.05 5.62
C ILE A 53 0.46 -3.59 4.99
N TYR A 54 1.28 -4.52 4.50
CA TYR A 54 2.55 -4.20 3.85
C TYR A 54 2.36 -3.34 2.60
N ILE A 55 1.44 -3.73 1.71
CA ILE A 55 1.09 -2.97 0.50
C ILE A 55 0.53 -1.59 0.88
N SER A 56 -0.37 -1.53 1.86
CA SER A 56 -0.97 -0.28 2.34
C SER A 56 0.07 0.67 2.94
N LYS A 57 1.05 0.16 3.69
CA LYS A 57 2.16 0.97 4.22
C LYS A 57 3.02 1.53 3.09
N LYS A 58 3.30 0.73 2.06
CA LYS A 58 4.08 1.16 0.88
C LYS A 58 3.33 2.18 0.03
N LEU A 59 2.00 2.09 -0.04
CA LEU A 59 1.11 2.98 -0.79
C LEU A 59 0.68 4.23 -0.02
N LYS A 60 1.25 4.53 1.16
CA LYS A 60 1.05 5.83 1.82
C LYS A 60 1.70 6.95 0.98
N SER A 61 1.04 7.33 -0.10
CA SER A 61 1.35 8.49 -0.91
C SER A 61 0.96 9.72 -0.10
N LYS A 62 1.97 10.42 0.43
CA LYS A 62 1.76 11.67 1.16
C LYS A 62 1.68 12.78 0.13
N GLN A 63 0.58 13.52 0.14
CA GLN A 63 0.47 14.75 -0.64
C GLN A 63 1.55 15.74 -0.18
N THR A 64 2.43 16.13 -1.10
CA THR A 64 3.54 17.07 -0.84
C THR A 64 3.13 18.50 -1.17
N PHE A 65 2.20 18.69 -2.11
CA PHE A 65 1.76 20.01 -2.54
C PHE A 65 0.25 20.17 -2.36
N ASN A 66 -0.16 21.33 -1.89
CA ASN A 66 -1.57 21.67 -1.76
C ASN A 66 -2.15 22.12 -3.10
N ASN A 67 -3.48 22.09 -3.20
CA ASN A 67 -4.16 22.70 -4.34
C ASN A 67 -3.87 24.20 -4.37
N GLY A 68 -3.61 24.76 -5.55
CA GLY A 68 -3.18 26.14 -5.75
C GLY A 68 -1.66 26.36 -5.67
N THR A 69 -0.88 25.37 -5.24
CA THR A 69 0.59 25.50 -5.22
C THR A 69 1.15 25.61 -6.64
N ARG A 70 2.02 26.59 -6.86
CA ARG A 70 2.77 26.74 -8.11
C ARG A 70 3.98 25.82 -8.13
N VAL A 71 4.11 25.05 -9.19
CA VAL A 71 5.15 24.05 -9.37
C VAL A 71 5.75 24.11 -10.76
N ILE A 72 6.97 23.59 -10.88
CA ILE A 72 7.68 23.38 -12.14
C ILE A 72 8.27 21.98 -12.14
N LEU A 73 8.57 21.44 -13.32
CA LEU A 73 9.32 20.18 -13.39
C LEU A 73 10.75 20.36 -12.89
N LYS A 74 11.28 19.32 -12.25
CA LYS A 74 12.68 19.30 -11.80
C LYS A 74 13.67 19.30 -12.96
N ASN A 75 13.35 18.56 -14.02
CA ASN A 75 14.29 18.26 -15.12
C ASN A 75 13.93 18.97 -16.44
N ASP A 76 12.84 19.72 -16.50
CA ASP A 76 12.33 20.32 -17.74
C ASP A 76 11.99 21.80 -17.56
N LYS A 77 12.11 22.55 -18.67
CA LYS A 77 11.69 23.95 -18.79
C LYS A 77 10.23 24.09 -19.19
N LEU A 78 9.35 23.20 -18.73
CA LEU A 78 7.92 23.45 -18.88
C LEU A 78 7.54 24.73 -18.10
N PRO A 79 6.49 25.45 -18.54
CA PRO A 79 6.04 26.68 -17.92
C PRO A 79 5.62 26.43 -16.46
N ASP A 80 5.39 27.52 -15.72
CA ASP A 80 4.84 27.40 -14.38
C ASP A 80 3.46 26.74 -14.43
N MET A 81 3.24 25.80 -13.53
CA MET A 81 2.00 25.05 -13.43
C MET A 81 1.39 25.24 -12.07
N VAL A 82 0.07 25.15 -11.99
CA VAL A 82 -0.69 25.20 -10.73
C VAL A 82 -1.28 23.82 -10.46
N ILE A 83 -1.15 23.35 -9.23
CA ILE A 83 -1.76 22.08 -8.82
C ILE A 83 -3.25 22.30 -8.58
N SER A 84 -4.07 21.53 -9.29
CA SER A 84 -5.54 21.58 -9.16
C SER A 84 -6.07 20.45 -8.27
N LYS A 85 -5.55 19.23 -8.45
CA LYS A 85 -6.08 18.03 -7.77
C LYS A 85 -4.97 17.02 -7.46
N TYR A 86 -5.08 16.34 -6.33
CA TYR A 86 -4.23 15.21 -5.96
C TYR A 86 -4.97 13.88 -6.10
N ASN A 87 -4.28 12.87 -6.64
CA ASN A 87 -4.73 11.49 -6.69
C ASN A 87 -3.86 10.61 -5.80
N PHE A 88 -4.42 10.22 -4.66
CA PHE A 88 -3.78 9.36 -3.68
C PHE A 88 -3.39 7.97 -4.24
N TRP A 89 -4.19 7.40 -5.15
CA TRP A 89 -3.98 6.02 -5.61
C TRP A 89 -2.67 5.81 -6.38
N ASN A 90 -2.17 6.85 -7.05
CA ASN A 90 -1.02 6.75 -7.93
C ASN A 90 0.04 7.84 -7.69
N ASN A 91 -0.05 8.56 -6.56
CA ASN A 91 0.85 9.68 -6.21
C ASN A 91 0.95 10.75 -7.31
N LYS A 92 -0.10 10.93 -8.11
CA LYS A 92 -0.12 11.94 -9.19
C LYS A 92 -0.88 13.18 -8.77
N VAL A 93 -0.45 14.32 -9.28
CA VAL A 93 -1.14 15.60 -9.19
C VAL A 93 -1.56 16.05 -10.59
N LEU A 94 -2.74 16.63 -10.69
CA LEU A 94 -3.22 17.31 -11.88
C LEU A 94 -2.64 18.72 -11.86
N CYS A 95 -1.81 19.01 -12.86
CA CYS A 95 -1.22 20.32 -13.09
C CYS A 95 -1.97 21.02 -14.23
N VAL A 96 -2.27 22.30 -14.03
CA VAL A 96 -2.94 23.17 -14.99
C VAL A 96 -2.02 24.35 -15.29
N TRP A 97 -1.87 24.71 -16.56
CA TRP A 97 -1.10 25.87 -16.99
C TRP A 97 -1.67 26.45 -18.28
N SER A 98 -1.25 27.67 -18.63
CA SER A 98 -1.67 28.31 -19.88
C SER A 98 -0.53 28.38 -20.89
N VAL A 99 -0.83 28.10 -22.15
CA VAL A 99 0.08 28.27 -23.31
C VAL A 99 -0.72 28.92 -24.41
N ASP A 100 -0.26 30.04 -24.96
CA ASP A 100 -0.89 30.73 -26.10
C ASP A 100 -2.40 30.99 -25.94
N ARG A 101 -2.84 31.35 -24.72
CA ARG A 101 -4.25 31.57 -24.31
C ARG A 101 -5.11 30.31 -24.22
N GLU A 102 -4.55 29.14 -24.44
CA GLU A 102 -5.21 27.86 -24.16
C GLU A 102 -4.85 27.37 -22.75
N ILE A 103 -5.80 26.72 -22.08
CA ILE A 103 -5.58 26.06 -20.79
C ILE A 103 -5.24 24.60 -21.07
N LYS A 104 -4.09 24.16 -20.56
CA LYS A 104 -3.62 22.77 -20.65
C LYS A 104 -3.63 22.13 -19.28
N GLU A 105 -4.02 20.87 -19.24
CA GLU A 105 -4.06 20.08 -18.00
C GLU A 105 -3.37 18.73 -18.22
N LYS A 106 -2.57 18.28 -17.24
CA LYS A 106 -1.91 16.98 -17.30
C LYS A 106 -1.59 16.44 -15.92
N TRP A 107 -1.67 15.11 -15.79
CA TRP A 107 -1.25 14.40 -14.59
C TRP A 107 0.25 14.15 -14.57
N PHE A 108 0.91 14.59 -13.51
CA PHE A 108 2.33 14.34 -13.25
C PHE A 108 2.52 13.58 -11.94
N ASN A 109 3.59 12.80 -11.85
CA ASN A 109 4.00 12.22 -10.58
C ASN A 109 4.52 13.35 -9.68
N GLN A 110 4.11 13.38 -8.41
CA GLN A 110 4.50 14.42 -7.48
C GLN A 110 6.04 14.51 -7.32
N ASP A 111 6.73 13.39 -7.46
CA ASP A 111 8.18 13.30 -7.26
C ASP A 111 9.00 14.03 -8.33
N VAL A 112 8.41 14.28 -9.51
CA VAL A 112 9.10 14.99 -10.62
C VAL A 112 8.89 16.51 -10.58
N LEU A 113 8.09 17.00 -9.63
CA LEU A 113 7.75 18.41 -9.48
C LEU A 113 8.55 19.04 -8.32
N ARG A 114 8.81 20.34 -8.43
CA ARG A 114 9.33 21.18 -7.35
C ARG A 114 8.50 22.46 -7.25
N GLU A 115 8.40 23.00 -6.06
CA GLU A 115 7.73 24.26 -5.81
C GLU A 115 8.43 25.41 -6.56
N TYR A 116 7.65 26.27 -7.20
CA TYR A 116 8.16 27.45 -7.87
C TYR A 116 8.57 28.49 -6.84
N LYS A 117 9.89 28.68 -6.64
CA LYS A 117 10.41 29.77 -5.82
C LYS A 117 10.70 30.96 -6.71
N LEU A 118 9.98 32.06 -6.49
CA LEU A 118 10.36 33.37 -7.02
C LEU A 118 11.73 33.72 -6.43
N VAL A 119 12.79 33.59 -7.23
CA VAL A 119 14.06 34.23 -6.91
C VAL A 119 13.82 35.71 -7.15
N ILE A 120 13.36 36.42 -6.11
CA ILE A 120 13.41 37.87 -6.10
C ILE A 120 14.92 38.18 -6.09
N PRO A 121 15.48 38.84 -7.12
CA PRO A 121 16.82 39.36 -6.99
C PRO A 121 16.77 40.36 -5.84
N THR A 122 17.34 39.98 -4.69
CA THR A 122 17.65 40.96 -3.67
C THR A 122 18.50 42.01 -4.38
N ALA A 123 17.98 43.24 -4.43
CA ALA A 123 18.73 44.37 -4.95
C ALA A 123 20.11 44.31 -4.29
N ARG A 124 21.17 44.17 -5.10
CA ARG A 124 22.53 44.40 -4.62
C ARG A 124 22.47 45.78 -3.98
N SER A 125 22.50 45.81 -2.66
CA SER A 125 22.82 47.01 -1.90
C SER A 125 24.12 47.52 -2.53
N SER A 126 24.00 48.57 -3.33
CA SER A 126 25.15 49.36 -3.73
C SER A 126 25.68 49.93 -2.44
N LYS A 127 26.77 49.34 -1.92
CA LYS A 127 27.61 49.99 -0.93
C LYS A 127 28.30 51.18 -1.60
N THR A 128 27.54 52.21 -1.93
CA THR A 128 28.02 53.58 -1.99
C THR A 128 28.13 54.06 -0.56
N ASP A 129 29.30 53.88 0.05
CA ASP A 129 29.80 54.72 1.14
C ASP A 129 31.23 54.27 1.49
N ARG A 130 32.17 54.70 0.64
CA ARG A 130 33.60 54.80 0.98
C ARG A 130 34.20 56.03 0.32
N PHE A 131 33.64 57.21 0.54
CA PHE A 131 34.36 58.48 0.35
C PHE A 131 33.78 59.55 1.27
N LYS A 132 34.12 59.45 2.57
CA LYS A 132 34.16 60.60 3.47
C LYS A 132 35.42 60.45 4.30
N GLY A 133 36.47 61.15 3.88
CA GLY A 133 37.74 61.12 4.59
C GLY A 133 38.89 61.81 3.90
N TYR A 134 38.67 62.83 3.06
CA TYR A 134 39.72 63.79 2.68
C TYR A 134 39.02 65.08 2.28
N PHE A 135 39.07 66.08 3.16
CA PHE A 135 39.31 67.50 2.86
C PHE A 135 39.26 68.24 4.22
N SER A 136 40.41 68.22 4.89
CA SER A 136 40.82 69.27 5.83
C SER A 136 41.73 70.22 5.06
N LEU A 137 41.25 71.42 4.78
CA LEU A 137 42.00 72.67 4.57
C LEU A 137 41.01 73.82 4.67
#